data_AF-A0A6G4R379-F1
#
_entry.id   AF-A0A6G4R379-F1
#
_cell.length_a   1.000
_cell.length_b   1.000
_cell.length_c   1.000
_cell.angle_alpha   90.00
_cell.angle_beta   90.00
_cell.angle_gamma   90.00
#
_symmetry.space_group_name_H-M   'P 1'
#
loop_
_entity.id
_entity.type
_entity.pdbx_description
1 polymer ?
#
loop_
_entity_poly.entity_id
_entity_poly.type
_entity_poly.pdbx_seq_one_letter_code
_entity_poly.pdbx_strand_id
1 'polypeptide(L)'
;MGKPELDIAAERGIDPELLAQAQRLGISVDGMSETQLRLHLQKVDPAGAEERARRWAEENAEAIKAHNAFVEEHGPFGAEWRRW
;
A
#
# COMPACT_ATOMS: atom_id res chain seq x y z
N MET A 1 -23.88 14.47 -2.64
CA MET A 1 -23.02 15.20 -1.70
C MET A 1 -21.75 14.36 -1.54
N GLY A 2 -20.78 14.59 -2.44
CA GLY A 2 -19.51 13.83 -2.47
C GLY A 2 -18.69 14.18 -1.23
N LYS A 3 -18.16 13.16 -0.56
CA LYS A 3 -17.53 13.27 0.76
C LYS A 3 -16.30 14.20 0.70
N PRO A 4 -16.21 15.24 1.54
CA PRO A 4 -15.05 16.15 1.60
C PRO A 4 -13.70 15.45 1.84
N GLU A 5 -13.73 14.21 2.32
CA GLU A 5 -12.54 13.37 2.51
C GLU A 5 -11.87 12.93 1.19
N LEU A 6 -12.65 12.76 0.12
CA LEU A 6 -12.12 12.39 -1.20
C LEU A 6 -11.40 13.56 -1.88
N ASP A 7 -11.89 14.79 -1.67
CA ASP A 7 -11.26 16.00 -2.21
C ASP A 7 -9.90 16.26 -1.53
N ILE A 8 -9.80 16.04 -0.21
CA ILE A 8 -8.54 16.19 0.55
C ILE A 8 -7.51 15.12 0.15
N ALA A 9 -7.94 13.88 -0.11
CA ALA A 9 -7.07 12.79 -0.58
C ALA A 9 -6.40 13.16 -1.92
N ALA A 10 -7.19 13.69 -2.86
CA ALA A 10 -6.70 14.10 -4.18
C ALA A 10 -5.78 15.32 -4.12
N GLU A 11 -6.09 16.31 -3.27
CA GLU A 11 -5.25 17.52 -3.11
C GLU A 11 -3.90 17.23 -2.42
N ARG A 12 -3.87 16.30 -1.46
CA ARG A 12 -2.65 15.96 -0.71
C ARG A 12 -1.87 14.79 -1.31
N GLY A 13 -2.42 14.10 -2.31
CA GLY A 13 -1.83 12.88 -2.86
C GLY A 13 -1.65 11.81 -1.79
N ILE A 14 -2.64 11.67 -0.89
CA ILE A 14 -2.66 10.65 0.16
C ILE A 14 -3.76 9.66 -0.17
N ASP A 15 -3.42 8.38 -0.15
CA ASP A 15 -4.39 7.28 -0.26
C ASP A 15 -5.61 7.48 0.66
N PRO A 16 -6.84 7.55 0.10
CA PRO A 16 -8.06 7.79 0.87
C PRO A 16 -8.34 6.69 1.91
N GLU A 17 -7.86 5.46 1.69
CA GLU A 17 -8.01 4.39 2.67
C GLU A 17 -7.18 4.65 3.93
N LEU A 18 -5.98 5.24 3.79
CA LEU A 18 -5.15 5.64 4.93
C LEU A 18 -5.79 6.77 5.73
N LEU A 19 -6.40 7.75 5.05
CA LEU A 19 -7.14 8.84 5.72
C LEU A 19 -8.35 8.29 6.50
N ALA A 20 -9.11 7.38 5.89
CA ALA A 20 -10.25 6.76 6.55
C ALA A 20 -9.81 5.93 7.77
N GLN A 21 -8.68 5.21 7.69
CA GLN A 21 -8.13 4.49 8.83
C GLN A 21 -7.67 5.43 9.94
N ALA A 22 -6.93 6.49 9.60
CA ALA A 22 -6.48 7.50 10.55
C ALA A 22 -7.66 8.17 11.28
N GLN A 23 -8.72 8.52 10.56
CA GLN A 23 -9.92 9.08 11.14
C GLN A 23 -10.59 8.11 12.14
N ARG A 24 -10.75 6.83 11.76
CA ARG A 24 -11.31 5.81 12.67
C ARG A 24 -10.51 5.64 13.95
N LEU A 25 -9.19 5.81 13.87
CA LEU A 25 -8.26 5.68 14.99
C LEU A 25 -8.02 7.00 15.75
N GLY A 26 -8.63 8.11 15.31
CA GLY A 26 -8.44 9.43 15.90
C GLY A 26 -7.02 10.00 15.73
N ILE A 27 -6.29 9.54 14.72
CA ILE A 27 -4.91 9.95 14.43
C ILE A 27 -4.93 11.23 13.58
N SER A 28 -4.22 12.25 14.04
CA SER A 28 -4.01 13.47 13.25
C SER A 28 -3.06 13.19 12.08
N VAL A 29 -3.46 13.64 10.90
CA VAL A 29 -2.68 13.54 9.65
C VAL A 29 -1.99 14.87 9.29
N ASP A 30 -2.09 15.88 10.15
CA ASP A 30 -1.48 17.19 9.90
C ASP A 30 0.05 17.12 9.92
N GLY A 31 0.67 17.71 8.90
CA GLY A 31 2.11 17.66 8.70
C GLY A 31 2.68 16.29 8.33
N MET A 32 1.85 15.27 8.11
CA MET A 32 2.31 13.95 7.65
C MET A 32 2.26 13.84 6.13
N SER A 33 3.34 13.33 5.53
CA SER A 33 3.31 12.74 4.19
C SER A 33 2.58 11.40 4.20
N GLU A 34 2.15 10.92 3.02
CA GLU A 34 1.55 9.59 2.87
C GLU A 34 2.43 8.48 3.46
N THR A 35 3.73 8.52 3.17
CA THR A 35 4.69 7.53 3.68
C THR A 35 4.75 7.53 5.21
N GLN A 36 4.80 8.72 5.83
CA GLN A 36 4.80 8.83 7.29
C GLN A 36 3.50 8.29 7.88
N LEU A 37 2.36 8.64 7.29
CA LEU A 37 1.05 8.16 7.73
C LEU A 37 0.96 6.63 7.62
N ARG A 38 1.38 6.06 6.49
CA ARG A 38 1.39 4.61 6.26
C ARG A 38 2.26 3.88 7.29
N LEU A 39 3.48 4.37 7.52
CA LEU A 39 4.39 3.79 8.53
C LEU A 39 3.86 3.92 9.96
N HIS A 40 3.17 5.03 10.25
CA HIS A 40 2.54 5.21 11.55
C HIS A 40 1.38 4.22 11.74
N LEU A 41 0.49 4.11 10.75
CA LEU A 41 -0.65 3.19 10.75
C LEU A 41 -0.21 1.72 10.85
N GLN A 42 0.88 1.33 10.20
CA GLN A 42 1.46 -0.01 10.34
C GLN A 42 1.87 -0.33 11.78
N LYS A 43 2.32 0.66 12.55
CA LYS A 43 2.75 0.46 13.94
C LYS A 43 1.58 0.39 14.92
N VAL A 44 0.57 1.22 14.71
CA VAL A 44 -0.56 1.38 15.65
C VAL A 44 -1.74 0.48 15.34
N ASP A 45 -1.90 0.04 14.08
CA ASP A 45 -2.93 -0.89 13.63
C ASP A 45 -2.34 -1.89 12.62
N PRO A 46 -1.56 -2.87 13.10
CA PRO A 46 -0.95 -3.89 12.25
C PRO A 46 -2.01 -4.76 11.56
N ALA A 47 -3.13 -5.04 12.22
CA ALA A 47 -4.23 -5.82 11.62
C ALA A 47 -4.83 -5.11 10.41
N GLY A 48 -5.04 -3.79 10.48
CA GLY A 48 -5.47 -3.00 9.33
C GLY A 48 -4.45 -2.99 8.19
N ALA A 49 -3.15 -2.99 8.50
CA ALA A 49 -2.10 -3.09 7.49
C ALA A 49 -2.05 -4.48 6.81
N GLU A 50 -2.22 -5.56 7.58
CA GLU A 50 -2.30 -6.93 7.07
C GLU A 50 -3.51 -7.14 6.15
N GLU A 51 -4.69 -6.63 6.55
CA GLU A 51 -5.90 -6.68 5.73
C GLU A 51 -5.70 -6.02 4.36
N ARG A 52 -5.08 -4.83 4.33
CA ARG A 52 -4.77 -4.14 3.07
C ARG A 52 -3.77 -4.92 2.23
N ALA A 53 -2.72 -5.45 2.85
CA ALA A 53 -1.74 -6.27 2.14
C ALA A 53 -2.40 -7.52 1.53
N ARG A 54 -3.34 -8.15 2.25
CA ARG A 54 -4.10 -9.30 1.75
C ARG A 54 -4.98 -8.90 0.56
N ARG A 55 -5.77 -7.83 0.67
CA ARG A 55 -6.61 -7.34 -0.44
C ARG A 55 -5.78 -7.00 -1.67
N TRP A 56 -4.67 -6.28 -1.50
CA TRP A 56 -3.78 -5.97 -2.60
C TRP A 56 -3.27 -7.26 -3.28
N ALA A 57 -2.89 -8.28 -2.49
CA ALA A 57 -2.44 -9.56 -3.04
C ALA A 57 -3.56 -10.31 -3.77
N GLU A 58 -4.80 -10.26 -3.27
CA GLU A 58 -5.98 -10.84 -3.92
C GLU A 58 -6.27 -10.12 -5.25
N GLU A 59 -6.28 -8.78 -5.26
CA GLU A 59 -6.54 -7.95 -6.45
C GLU A 59 -5.45 -8.11 -7.52
N ASN A 60 -4.21 -8.34 -7.10
CA ASN A 60 -3.06 -8.48 -7.99
C ASN A 60 -2.65 -9.95 -8.22
N ALA A 61 -3.47 -10.92 -7.78
CA ALA A 61 -3.11 -12.34 -7.78
C ALA A 61 -2.70 -12.85 -9.18
N GLU A 62 -3.44 -12.48 -10.23
CA GLU A 62 -3.10 -12.87 -11.61
C GLU A 62 -1.81 -12.22 -12.11
N ALA A 63 -1.56 -10.95 -11.79
CA ALA A 63 -0.33 -10.26 -12.15
C ALA A 63 0.88 -10.87 -11.42
N ILE A 64 0.72 -11.17 -10.13
CA ILE A 64 1.72 -11.86 -9.31
C ILE A 64 2.00 -13.24 -9.91
N LYS A 65 0.97 -14.01 -10.28
CA LYS A 65 1.12 -15.33 -10.90
C LYS A 65 1.85 -15.26 -12.23
N ALA A 66 1.48 -14.32 -13.10
CA ALA A 66 2.15 -14.12 -14.39
C ALA A 66 3.63 -13.73 -14.21
N HIS A 67 3.91 -12.84 -13.26
CA HIS A 67 5.29 -12.46 -12.92
C HIS A 67 6.09 -13.65 -12.37
N ASN A 68 5.51 -14.41 -11.45
CA ASN A 68 6.16 -15.59 -10.89
C ASN A 68 6.47 -16.64 -11.97
N ALA A 69 5.52 -16.92 -12.87
CA ALA A 69 5.74 -17.83 -13.99
C ALA A 69 6.89 -17.36 -14.91
N PHE A 70 6.94 -16.06 -15.22
CA PHE A 70 8.04 -15.47 -15.97
C PHE A 70 9.39 -15.64 -15.25
N VAL A 71 9.42 -15.40 -13.93
CA VAL A 71 10.63 -15.56 -13.11
C VAL A 71 11.06 -17.03 -13.02
N GLU A 72 10.13 -17.98 -12.97
CA GLU A 72 10.43 -19.41 -13.00
C GLU A 72 11.02 -19.84 -14.34
N GLU A 73 10.52 -19.29 -15.45
CA GLU A 73 10.99 -19.62 -16.80
C GLU A 73 12.34 -18.96 -17.14
N HIS A 74 12.50 -17.68 -16.80
CA HIS A 74 13.63 -16.86 -17.26
C HIS A 74 14.63 -16.51 -16.17
N GLY A 75 14.32 -16.80 -14.91
CA GLY A 75 15.05 -16.31 -13.75
C GLY A 75 14.61 -14.88 -13.36
N PRO A 76 14.90 -14.46 -12.12
CA PRO A 76 14.59 -13.10 -11.69
C PRO A 76 15.56 -12.12 -12.36
N PHE A 77 15.07 -10.91 -12.63
CA PHE A 77 15.88 -9.83 -13.18
C PHE A 77 17.17 -9.62 -12.37
N GLY A 78 18.31 -9.56 -13.05
CA GLY A 78 19.63 -9.39 -12.43
C GLY A 78 20.23 -10.68 -11.86
N ALA A 79 19.58 -11.84 -12.02
CA ALA A 79 20.18 -13.15 -11.71
C ALA A 79 21.47 -13.38 -12.52
N GLU A 80 21.50 -12.89 -13.75
CA GLU A 80 22.63 -12.98 -14.64
C GLU A 80 23.90 -12.27 -14.08
N TRP A 81 23.74 -11.28 -13.18
CA TRP A 81 24.83 -10.47 -12.62
C TRP A 81 25.20 -10.90 -11.19
N ARG A 82 24.58 -11.96 -10.64
CA ARG A 82 24.86 -12.49 -9.29
C ARG A 82 26.11 -13.39 -9.21
N ARG A 83 27.01 -13.34 -10.19
CA ARG A 83 28.30 -14.07 -10.15
C ARG A 83 29.40 -13.18 -9.60
N TRP A 84 29.68 -13.32 -8.30
CA TRP A 84 30.82 -12.73 -7.58
C TRP A 84 31.28 -13.78 -6.56
#